data_AF-A0A356VXL4-F1
#
_entry.id   AF-A0A356VXL4-F1
#
_cell.length_a   1.000
_cell.length_b   1.000
_cell.length_c   1.000
_cell.angle_alpha   90.00
_cell.angle_beta   90.00
_cell.angle_gamma   90.00
#
_symmetry.space_group_name_H-M   'P 1'
#
loop_
_entity.id
_entity.type
_entity.pdbx_description
1 polymer ?
#
loop_
_entity_poly.entity_id
_entity_poly.type
_entity_poly.pdbx_seq_one_letter_code
_entity_poly.pdbx_strand_id
1 'polypeptide(L)' 'WLPANFEWNKTSFRREFARAKLTNQAQKTWVEIHPNQSSGVLSSVVWADGFVVIPEDTAIKKGDLVAYYSFADLN' A
#
# COMPACT_ATOMS: atom_id res chain seq x y z
N TRP A 1 -7.34 -5.47 -7.23
CA TRP A 1 -7.88 -4.16 -6.78
C TRP A 1 -8.57 -4.35 -5.45
N LEU A 2 -8.17 -3.59 -4.43
CA LEU A 2 -8.72 -3.67 -3.08
C LEU A 2 -8.87 -2.24 -2.51
N PRO A 3 -9.81 -2.01 -1.58
CA PRO A 3 -10.03 -0.68 -1.03
C PRO A 3 -8.87 -0.28 -0.09
N ALA A 4 -8.40 0.95 -0.21
CA ALA A 4 -7.39 1.53 0.65
C ALA A 4 -7.97 1.85 2.04
N ASN A 5 -7.32 1.38 3.10
CA ASN A 5 -7.50 1.85 4.48
C ASN A 5 -6.40 2.84 4.88
N PHE A 6 -5.93 3.64 3.92
CA PHE A 6 -4.92 4.68 4.10
C PHE A 6 -5.22 5.88 3.20
N GLU A 7 -4.51 6.97 3.45
CA GLU A 7 -4.50 8.14 2.58
C GLU A 7 -3.09 8.36 2.03
N TRP A 8 -3.01 8.82 0.78
CA TRP A 8 -1.77 9.22 0.13
C TRP A 8 -1.92 10.64 -0.40
N ASN A 9 -1.56 11.62 0.43
CA ASN A 9 -1.71 13.04 0.10
C ASN A 9 -0.47 13.64 -0.56
N LYS A 10 0.60 12.84 -0.73
CA LYS A 10 1.88 13.30 -1.26
C LYS A 10 2.00 12.94 -2.73
N THR A 11 1.51 13.82 -3.60
CA THR A 11 1.74 13.71 -5.04
C THR A 11 3.23 13.84 -5.31
N SER A 12 3.83 12.75 -5.78
CA SER A 12 5.24 12.66 -6.16
C SER A 12 5.31 12.54 -7.68
N PHE A 13 6.33 13.13 -8.29
CA PHE A 13 6.63 12.90 -9.71
C PHE A 13 7.12 11.47 -10.00
N ARG A 14 7.30 10.67 -8.95
CA ARG A 14 7.74 9.28 -9.02
C ARG A 14 6.58 8.37 -8.69
N ARG A 15 6.53 7.25 -9.39
CA ARG A 15 5.76 6.08 -8.97
C ARG A 15 6.27 5.56 -7.64
N GLU A 16 5.36 5.35 -6.72
CA GLU A 16 5.67 4.89 -5.37
C GLU A 16 5.21 3.45 -5.20
N PHE A 17 6.06 2.65 -4.57
CA PHE A 17 5.79 1.24 -4.25
C PHE A 17 5.65 1.14 -2.73
N ALA A 18 4.45 1.43 -2.24
CA ALA A 18 4.18 1.49 -0.80
C ALA A 18 4.05 0.07 -0.23
N ARG A 19 4.86 -0.25 0.79
CA ARG A 19 4.78 -1.53 1.50
C ARG A 19 3.42 -1.63 2.17
N ALA A 20 2.74 -2.74 1.90
CA ALA A 20 1.34 -2.91 2.25
C ALA A 20 1.06 -4.29 2.84
N LYS A 21 -0.01 -4.35 3.61
CA LYS A 21 -0.56 -5.56 4.20
C LYS A 21 -2.06 -5.59 4.01
N LEU A 22 -2.62 -6.78 3.86
CA LEU A 22 -4.07 -6.97 3.84
C LEU A 22 -4.61 -7.11 5.27
N THR A 23 -5.67 -6.38 5.57
CA THR A 23 -6.40 -6.51 6.84
C THR A 23 -7.86 -6.81 6.57
N ASN A 24 -8.48 -7.60 7.44
CA ASN A 24 -9.91 -7.91 7.36
C ASN A 24 -10.64 -7.10 8.43
N GLN A 25 -11.53 -6.20 8.00
CA GLN A 25 -12.36 -5.38 8.88
C GLN A 25 -13.81 -5.43 8.41
N ALA A 26 -14.75 -5.69 9.32
CA ALA A 26 -16.18 -5.78 9.04
C ALA A 26 -16.51 -6.68 7.82
N GLN A 27 -15.89 -7.87 7.77
CA GLN A 27 -16.02 -8.84 6.66
C GLN A 27 -15.55 -8.36 5.29
N LYS A 28 -14.78 -7.27 5.22
CA LYS A 28 -14.17 -6.76 4.00
C LYS A 28 -12.67 -6.74 4.13
N THR A 29 -11.96 -7.10 3.05
CA THR A 29 -10.51 -6.99 2.98
C THR A 29 -10.12 -5.58 2.55
N TRP A 30 -9.18 -5.00 3.27
CA TRP A 30 -8.63 -3.67 3.05
C TRP A 30 -7.13 -3.72 2.89
N VAL A 31 -6.57 -2.72 2.21
CA VAL A 31 -5.14 -2.54 2.09
C VAL A 31 -4.68 -1.50 3.09
N GLU A 32 -3.71 -1.84 3.93
CA GLU A 32 -3.04 -0.91 4.83
C GLU A 32 -1.59 -0.74 4.38
N ILE A 33 -1.05 0.46 4.53
CA ILE A 33 0.37 0.73 4.29
C ILE A 33 1.08 0.95 5.61
N HIS A 34 2.37 0.60 5.65
CA HIS A 34 3.20 0.91 6.80
C HIS A 34 3.29 2.45 6.96
N PRO A 35 3.15 3.03 8.17
CA PRO A 35 3.14 4.49 8.35
C PRO A 35 4.48 5.15 7.96
N ASN A 36 5.58 4.39 8.00
CA ASN A 36 6.89 4.84 7.55
C ASN A 36 7.33 4.06 6.30
N GLN A 37 7.40 4.75 5.17
CA GLN A 37 7.78 4.18 3.87
C GLN A 37 9.25 4.44 3.49
N SER A 38 10.07 4.94 4.44
CA SER A 38 11.50 5.10 4.20
C SER A 38 12.17 3.75 3.92
N SER A 39 12.99 3.69 2.87
CA SER A 39 13.66 2.46 2.43
C SER A 39 14.65 1.89 3.44
N GLY A 40 15.14 2.71 4.38
CA GLY A 40 16.04 2.26 5.46
C GLY A 40 15.33 1.55 6.63
N VAL A 41 13.99 1.49 6.63
CA VAL A 41 13.21 0.90 7.72
C VAL A 41 12.98 -0.56 7.42
N LEU A 42 13.93 -1.41 7.81
CA LEU A 42 13.87 -2.87 7.63
C LEU A 42 12.60 -3.49 8.24
N SER A 43 12.07 -2.93 9.33
CA SER A 43 10.82 -3.39 9.93
C SER A 43 9.61 -3.25 8.99
N SER A 44 9.63 -2.31 8.04
CA SER A 44 8.55 -2.16 7.05
C SER A 44 8.48 -3.32 6.06
N VAL A 45 9.61 -3.99 5.81
CA VAL A 45 9.68 -5.15 4.91
C VAL A 45 9.14 -6.40 5.60
N VAL A 46 9.51 -6.61 6.87
CA VAL A 46 9.01 -7.74 7.68
C VAL A 46 7.52 -7.59 7.98
N TRP A 47 7.01 -6.37 8.08
CA TRP A 47 5.60 -6.11 8.36
C TRP A 47 4.69 -6.34 7.15
N ALA A 48 5.21 -6.13 5.94
CA ALA A 48 4.41 -6.13 4.72
C ALA A 48 4.34 -7.52 4.09
N ASP A 49 3.15 -7.86 3.60
CA ASP A 49 2.89 -9.09 2.85
C ASP A 49 2.87 -8.81 1.33
N GLY A 50 3.02 -7.54 0.94
CA GLY A 50 3.02 -7.08 -0.44
C GLY A 50 3.26 -5.57 -0.57
N PHE A 51 2.87 -5.02 -1.70
CA PHE A 51 2.96 -3.59 -1.98
C PHE A 51 1.80 -3.07 -2.82
N VAL A 52 1.57 -1.77 -2.74
CA VAL A 52 0.68 -1.02 -3.61
C VAL A 52 1.49 -0.18 -4.57
N VAL A 53 1.08 -0.15 -5.83
CA VAL A 53 1.61 0.77 -6.83
C VAL A 53 0.77 2.04 -6.83
N ILE A 54 1.41 3.16 -6.55
CA ILE A 54 0.80 4.49 -6.57
C ILE A 54 1.43 5.23 -7.75
N PRO A 55 0.66 5.53 -8.82
CA PRO A 55 1.19 6.26 -9.97
C PRO A 55 1.65 7.67 -9.60
N GLU A 56 2.39 8.29 -10.51
CA GLU A 56 2.81 9.67 -10.41
C GLU A 56 1.59 10.59 -10.24
N ASP A 57 1.75 11.69 -9.50
CA ASP A 57 0.73 12.72 -9.30
C ASP A 57 -0.64 12.20 -8.80
N THR A 58 -0.64 11.02 -8.18
CA THR A 58 -1.86 10.38 -7.68
C THR A 58 -2.07 10.65 -6.20
N ALA A 59 -3.28 11.07 -5.85
CA ALA A 59 -3.75 11.11 -4.47
C ALA A 59 -4.70 9.93 -4.23
N ILE A 60 -4.59 9.30 -3.05
CA ILE A 60 -5.45 8.19 -2.64
C ILE A 60 -6.20 8.60 -1.39
N LYS A 61 -7.51 8.43 -1.40
CA LYS A 61 -8.36 8.57 -0.22
C LYS A 61 -8.73 7.20 0.32
N LYS A 62 -9.07 7.16 1.60
CA LYS A 62 -9.62 5.95 2.21
C LYS A 62 -10.87 5.50 1.45
N GLY A 63 -10.91 4.23 1.06
CA GLY A 63 -11.97 3.62 0.27
C GLY A 63 -11.67 3.52 -1.23
N ASP A 64 -10.71 4.29 -1.74
CA ASP A 64 -10.32 4.22 -3.15
C ASP A 64 -9.74 2.85 -3.48
N LEU A 65 -9.96 2.39 -4.71
CA LEU A 65 -9.43 1.11 -5.15
C LEU A 65 -7.97 1.25 -5.57
N VAL A 66 -7.13 0.40 -5.00
CA VAL A 66 -5.69 0.35 -5.29
C VAL A 66 -5.27 -1.03 -5.79
N ALA A 67 -4.22 -1.05 -6.61
CA ALA A 67 -3.61 -2.28 -7.08
C ALA A 67 -2.64 -2.79 -6.02
N TYR A 68 -3.00 -3.91 -5.39
CA TYR A 68 -2.15 -4.64 -4.44
C TYR A 68 -1.46 -5.80 -5.15
N TYR A 69 -0.17 -5.97 -4.87
CA TYR A 69 0.66 -7.07 -5.35
C TYR A 69 1.25 -7.81 -4.15
N SER A 70 0.93 -9.09 -4.03
CA SER A 70 1.46 -9.95 -2.97
C SER A 70 2.93 -10.26 -3.24
N PHE A 71 3.77 -10.30 -2.20
CA PHE A 71 5.13 -10.81 -2.35
C PHE A 71 5.16 -12.30 -2.69
N ALA A 72 4.16 -13.07 -2.24
CA ALA A 72 4.06 -14.49 -2.52
C ALA A 72 3.79 -14.80 -4.00
N ASP A 73 3.23 -13.85 -4.75
CA ASP A 73 2.90 -14.02 -6.18
C ASP A 73 4.08 -13.65 -7.09
N LEU A 74 5.19 -13.15 -6.53
CA LEU A 74 6.42 -12.82 -7.24
C LEU A 74 7.33 -14.07 -7.30
N ASN A 75 7.01 -14.97 -8.23
CA ASN A 75 7.81 -16.16 -8.50
C ASN A 75 8.62 -15.98 -9.78
#